data_AF-A0A4V5N6M3-F1
#
_entry.id   AF-A0A4V5N6M3-F1
#
_cell.length_a   1.000
_cell.length_b   1.000
_cell.length_c   1.000
_cell.angle_alpha   90.00
_cell.angle_beta   90.00
_cell.angle_gamma   90.00
#
_symmetry.space_group_name_H-M   'P 1'
#
loop_
_entity.id
_entity.type
_entity.pdbx_description
1 polymer ?
#
loop_
_entity_poly.entity_id
_entity_poly.type
_entity_poly.pdbx_seq_one_letter_code
_entity_poly.pdbx_strand_id
1 'polypeptide(L)'
;MEDDIEGAYGVDAEQKLSYCEVAATMAAQSVSRDNTLVCKSRFQPYTAYGALAYFVIIIIFNGWKVFTHGNWSIEDFITAYVVIPIYFAFYLFWEILKRTSFVKALEAEIWTGKTALDAEVWPGVVAKNWLERAWYQIAYLGKLQHSRLRKRGLSRLAAA
;
A
#
# COMPACT_ATOMS: atom_id res chain seq x y z
N MET A 1 5.71 -1.11 -29.67
CA MET A 1 4.67 -0.71 -28.71
C MET A 1 5.03 -1.21 -27.32
N GLU A 2 5.60 -2.40 -27.16
CA GLU A 2 6.36 -2.77 -25.94
C GLU A 2 7.61 -1.89 -25.69
N ASP A 3 8.34 -1.48 -26.73
CA ASP A 3 9.60 -0.70 -26.56
C ASP A 3 9.41 0.72 -26.01
N ASP A 4 8.21 1.30 -26.15
CA ASP A 4 7.87 2.62 -25.59
C ASP A 4 7.59 2.56 -24.08
N ILE A 5 7.30 1.35 -23.58
CA ILE A 5 7.05 1.10 -22.16
C ILE A 5 8.38 0.99 -21.43
N GLU A 6 9.41 0.32 -21.96
CA GLU A 6 10.71 0.26 -21.27
C GLU A 6 11.42 1.62 -21.17
N GLY A 7 11.27 2.50 -22.17
CA GLY A 7 11.86 3.85 -22.16
C GLY A 7 11.26 4.81 -21.12
N ALA A 8 10.02 4.58 -20.69
CA ALA A 8 9.34 5.37 -19.66
C ALA A 8 9.56 4.83 -18.23
N TYR A 9 10.00 3.57 -18.12
CA TYR A 9 10.25 2.88 -16.86
C TYR A 9 11.75 2.86 -16.60
N GLY A 10 12.37 4.04 -16.66
CA GLY A 10 13.76 4.25 -16.29
C GLY A 10 14.04 3.49 -14.99
N VAL A 11 15.01 2.58 -15.06
CA VAL A 11 15.45 1.66 -14.01
C VAL A 11 16.15 2.43 -12.86
N ASP A 12 15.86 3.72 -12.74
CA ASP A 12 16.53 4.76 -11.98
C ASP A 12 15.62 5.32 -10.87
N ALA A 13 14.34 4.96 -10.88
CA ALA A 13 13.36 5.38 -9.89
C ALA A 13 12.85 4.17 -9.10
N GLU A 14 13.74 3.53 -8.34
CA GLU A 14 13.31 2.83 -7.12
C GLU A 14 12.77 3.89 -6.16
N GLN A 15 11.57 4.38 -6.44
CA GLN A 15 10.85 5.27 -5.58
C GLN A 15 10.57 4.49 -4.30
N LYS A 16 11.38 4.74 -3.28
CA LYS A 16 11.05 4.44 -1.88
C LYS A 16 9.88 5.30 -1.42
N LEU A 17 8.84 5.46 -2.25
CA LEU A 17 7.65 6.22 -1.97
C LEU A 17 6.86 5.45 -0.92
N SER A 18 7.31 5.59 0.33
CA SER A 18 6.45 5.34 1.46
C SER A 18 5.26 6.29 1.34
N TYR A 19 4.07 5.83 1.72
CA TYR A 19 2.84 6.61 1.58
C TYR A 19 2.94 7.99 2.28
N CYS A 20 3.82 8.14 3.28
CA CYS A 20 4.13 9.40 3.94
C CYS A 20 4.78 10.42 2.98
N GLU A 21 5.67 9.97 2.11
CA GLU A 21 6.35 10.82 1.12
C GLU A 21 5.39 11.19 0.00
N VAL A 22 4.56 10.25 -0.47
CA VAL A 22 3.48 10.54 -1.43
C VAL A 22 2.52 11.61 -0.89
N ALA A 23 2.17 11.53 0.39
CA ALA A 23 1.33 12.54 1.01
C ALA A 23 2.03 13.91 1.07
N ALA A 24 3.34 13.94 1.34
CA ALA A 24 4.14 15.16 1.36
C ALA A 24 4.30 15.78 -0.05
N THR A 25 4.50 14.95 -1.08
CA THR A 25 4.63 15.40 -2.48
C THR A 25 3.32 15.97 -3.00
N MET A 26 2.20 15.30 -2.74
CA MET A 26 0.85 15.79 -3.10
C MET A 26 0.51 17.10 -2.39
N ALA A 27 0.88 17.25 -1.11
CA ALA A 27 0.71 18.49 -0.38
C ALA A 27 1.57 19.62 -0.98
N ALA A 28 2.81 19.34 -1.39
CA ALA A 28 3.70 20.29 -2.04
C ALA A 28 3.20 20.71 -3.45
N GLN A 29 2.56 19.80 -4.18
CA GLN A 29 2.04 20.01 -5.54
C GLN A 29 0.56 20.43 -5.57
N SER A 30 -0.03 20.78 -4.41
CA SER A 30 -1.43 21.18 -4.24
C SER A 30 -2.48 20.21 -4.83
N VAL A 31 -2.15 18.92 -4.88
CA VAL A 31 -3.03 17.86 -5.41
C VAL A 31 -3.94 17.33 -4.30
N SER A 32 -5.25 17.43 -4.50
CA SER A 32 -6.23 16.93 -3.53
C SER A 32 -6.24 15.39 -3.47
N ARG A 33 -6.07 14.85 -2.25
CA ARG A 33 -5.99 13.39 -2.02
C ARG A 33 -7.30 12.65 -2.31
N ASP A 34 -8.43 13.30 -2.07
CA ASP A 34 -9.75 12.66 -2.13
C ASP A 34 -10.28 12.48 -3.57
N ASN A 35 -9.87 13.32 -4.52
CA ASN A 35 -10.34 13.23 -5.90
C ASN A 35 -9.35 12.56 -6.86
N THR A 36 -8.07 12.45 -6.47
CA THR A 36 -7.01 12.02 -7.39
C THR A 36 -6.62 10.54 -7.22
N LEU A 37 -6.74 9.99 -6.00
CA LEU A 37 -6.32 8.61 -5.72
C LEU A 37 -7.52 7.66 -5.76
N VAL A 38 -7.42 6.62 -6.61
CA VAL A 38 -8.43 5.55 -6.72
C VAL A 38 -8.42 4.64 -5.48
N CYS A 39 -7.24 4.37 -4.92
CA CYS A 39 -7.04 3.50 -3.77
C CYS A 39 -6.62 4.31 -2.54
N LYS A 40 -7.51 4.42 -1.56
CA LYS A 40 -7.28 5.13 -0.29
C LYS A 40 -7.49 4.17 0.88
N SER A 41 -6.45 3.95 1.68
CA SER A 41 -6.66 3.35 3.01
C SER A 41 -7.11 4.41 4.00
N ARG A 42 -8.15 4.10 4.77
CA ARG A 42 -8.69 5.01 5.80
C ARG A 42 -7.71 5.26 6.95
N PHE A 43 -6.83 4.29 7.23
CA PHE A 43 -5.95 4.29 8.40
C PHE A 43 -4.46 4.48 8.07
N GLN A 44 -4.10 4.67 6.81
CA GLN A 44 -2.74 5.09 6.44
C GLN A 44 -2.54 6.57 6.81
N PRO A 45 -1.37 6.97 7.33
CA PRO A 45 -0.11 6.21 7.45
C PRO A 45 0.09 5.47 8.80
N TYR A 46 -0.82 5.62 9.76
CA TYR A 46 -0.66 5.09 11.12
C TYR A 46 -0.48 3.57 11.18
N THR A 47 -1.03 2.84 10.21
CA THR A 47 -0.86 1.38 10.12
C THR A 47 0.60 0.95 9.95
N ALA A 48 1.44 1.75 9.28
CA ALA A 48 2.85 1.43 9.10
C ALA A 48 3.63 1.54 10.42
N TYR A 49 3.41 2.63 11.17
CA TYR A 49 4.00 2.82 12.49
C TYR A 49 3.50 1.77 13.50
N GLY A 50 2.21 1.40 13.43
CA GLY A 50 1.63 0.35 14.25
C GLY A 50 2.26 -1.02 13.97
N ALA A 51 2.43 -1.38 12.70
CA ALA A 51 3.09 -2.63 12.31
C ALA A 51 4.56 -2.66 12.77
N LEU A 52 5.29 -1.55 12.59
CA LEU A 52 6.67 -1.43 13.06
C LEU A 52 6.78 -1.62 14.59
N ALA A 53 5.94 -0.93 15.37
CA ALA A 53 5.90 -1.09 16.81
C ALA A 53 5.58 -2.53 17.24
N TYR A 54 4.64 -3.18 16.53
CA TYR A 54 4.27 -4.57 16.78
C TYR A 54 5.43 -5.55 16.53
N PHE A 55 6.18 -5.38 15.44
CA PHE A 55 7.35 -6.21 15.16
C PHE A 55 8.49 -5.99 16.16
N VAL A 56 8.76 -4.74 16.58
CA VAL A 56 9.76 -4.45 17.62
C VAL A 56 9.41 -5.18 18.92
N ILE A 57 8.15 -5.15 19.32
CA ILE A 57 7.64 -5.88 20.48
C ILE A 57 7.91 -7.37 20.34
N ILE A 58 7.52 -7.98 19.20
CA ILE A 58 7.75 -9.42 18.97
C ILE A 58 9.23 -9.79 19.08
N ILE A 59 10.11 -9.01 18.47
CA ILE A 59 11.55 -9.29 18.48
C ILE A 59 12.10 -9.26 19.92
N ILE A 60 11.69 -8.29 20.73
CA ILE A 60 12.11 -8.21 22.14
C ILE A 60 11.61 -9.42 22.93
N PHE A 61 10.33 -9.78 22.76
CA PHE A 61 9.74 -10.91 23.49
C PHE A 61 10.25 -12.29 23.02
N ASN A 62 10.73 -12.42 21.78
CA ASN A 62 11.24 -13.68 21.24
C ASN A 62 12.46 -14.21 22.05
N GLY A 63 13.40 -13.34 22.39
CA GLY A 63 14.60 -13.70 23.17
C GLY A 63 14.48 -13.47 24.68
N TRP A 64 13.27 -13.24 25.23
CA TRP A 64 13.09 -12.84 26.63
C TRP A 64 13.74 -13.81 27.63
N LYS A 65 13.76 -15.12 27.32
CA LYS A 65 14.35 -16.16 28.19
C LYS A 65 15.83 -15.91 28.49
N VAL A 66 16.59 -15.33 27.56
CA VAL A 66 18.01 -15.03 27.72
C VAL A 66 18.26 -14.00 28.83
N PHE A 67 17.30 -13.11 29.08
CA PHE A 67 17.39 -12.08 30.12
C PHE A 67 16.92 -12.56 31.50
N THR A 68 16.49 -13.82 31.62
CA THR A 68 16.06 -14.39 32.91
C THR A 68 17.26 -14.92 33.71
N HIS A 69 17.24 -14.73 35.04
CA HIS A 69 18.34 -15.15 35.91
C HIS A 69 18.59 -16.65 35.78
N GLY A 70 19.84 -17.01 35.46
CA GLY A 70 20.30 -18.41 35.37
C GLY A 70 20.26 -19.05 33.97
N ASN A 71 19.74 -18.38 32.94
CA ASN A 71 19.58 -18.93 31.58
C ASN A 71 20.40 -18.18 30.50
N TRP A 72 21.53 -17.56 30.87
CA TRP A 72 22.36 -16.84 29.91
C TRP A 72 23.13 -17.81 29.01
N SER A 73 22.67 -17.97 27.77
CA SER A 73 23.33 -18.73 26.71
C SER A 73 23.62 -17.83 25.51
N ILE A 74 24.88 -17.85 25.04
CA ILE A 74 25.31 -17.08 23.86
C ILE A 74 24.65 -17.63 22.59
N GLU A 75 24.44 -18.94 22.50
CA GLU A 75 23.76 -19.57 21.36
C GLU A 75 22.31 -19.11 21.24
N ASP A 76 21.58 -19.05 22.36
CA ASP A 76 20.19 -18.60 22.38
C ASP A 76 20.08 -17.10 22.06
N PHE A 77 21.03 -16.29 22.54
CA PHE A 77 21.09 -14.86 22.24
C PHE A 77 21.30 -14.62 20.73
N ILE A 78 22.30 -15.27 20.14
CA ILE A 78 22.60 -15.10 18.72
C ILE A 78 21.42 -15.62 17.89
N THR A 79 20.88 -16.81 18.19
CA THR A 79 19.78 -17.39 17.43
C THR A 79 18.51 -16.53 17.47
N ALA A 80 18.20 -15.91 18.62
CA ALA A 80 17.02 -15.05 18.76
C ALA A 80 17.17 -13.70 18.04
N TYR A 81 18.38 -13.15 17.93
CA TYR A 81 18.61 -11.77 17.47
C TYR A 81 19.43 -11.62 16.19
N VAL A 82 19.95 -12.70 15.59
CA VAL A 82 20.77 -12.66 14.36
C VAL A 82 20.05 -12.04 13.16
N VAL A 83 18.72 -12.10 13.14
CA VAL A 83 17.90 -11.56 12.05
C VAL A 83 18.01 -10.03 11.97
N ILE A 84 18.21 -9.34 13.10
CA ILE A 84 18.33 -7.88 13.14
C ILE A 84 19.56 -7.40 12.34
N PRO A 85 20.80 -7.79 12.66
CA PRO A 85 21.97 -7.35 11.91
C PRO A 85 21.96 -7.86 10.47
N ILE A 86 21.43 -9.06 10.18
CA ILE A 86 21.27 -9.53 8.80
C ILE A 86 20.36 -8.60 8.01
N TYR A 87 19.20 -8.22 8.56
CA TYR A 87 18.27 -7.29 7.92
C TYR A 87 18.94 -5.96 7.61
N PHE A 88 19.64 -5.36 8.57
CA PHE A 88 20.36 -4.10 8.35
C PHE A 88 21.52 -4.26 7.35
N ALA A 89 22.24 -5.37 7.37
CA ALA A 89 23.31 -5.62 6.42
C ALA A 89 22.78 -5.72 4.98
N PHE A 90 21.69 -6.47 4.76
CA PHE A 90 21.05 -6.55 3.44
C PHE A 90 20.47 -5.20 3.00
N TYR A 91 19.82 -4.47 3.91
CA TYR A 91 19.29 -3.14 3.63
C TYR A 91 20.39 -2.17 3.22
N LEU A 92 21.47 -2.08 4.00
CA LEU A 92 22.61 -1.21 3.71
C LEU A 92 23.38 -1.66 2.46
N PHE A 93 23.53 -2.97 2.25
CA PHE A 93 24.14 -3.52 1.05
C PHE A 93 23.39 -3.07 -0.20
N TRP A 94 22.06 -3.18 -0.19
CA TRP A 94 21.23 -2.67 -1.28
C TRP A 94 21.37 -1.16 -1.44
N GLU A 95 21.34 -0.42 -0.34
CA GLU A 95 21.46 1.04 -0.33
C GLU A 95 22.77 1.54 -0.96
N ILE A 96 23.87 0.89 -0.61
CA ILE A 96 25.20 1.25 -1.09
C ILE A 96 25.36 0.91 -2.57
N LEU A 97 24.79 -0.22 -3.02
CA LEU A 97 24.86 -0.64 -4.42
C LEU A 97 24.02 0.25 -5.33
N LYS A 98 22.77 0.55 -4.93
CA LYS A 98 21.83 1.31 -5.74
C LYS A 98 22.02 2.82 -5.62
N ARG A 99 22.71 3.30 -4.57
CA ARG A 99 22.94 4.73 -4.30
C ARG A 99 21.68 5.58 -4.55
N THR A 100 20.56 5.14 -4.00
CA THR A 100 19.28 5.81 -4.24
C THR A 100 19.33 7.23 -3.68
N SER A 101 19.16 8.23 -4.54
CA SER A 101 19.04 9.63 -4.11
C SER A 101 17.64 9.87 -3.57
N PHE A 102 17.53 10.54 -2.42
CA PHE A 102 16.24 11.08 -1.98
C PHE A 102 15.79 12.17 -2.95
N VAL A 103 14.65 11.95 -3.61
CA VAL A 103 14.04 12.94 -4.50
C VAL A 103 13.30 13.97 -3.64
N LYS A 104 13.47 15.26 -3.92
CA LYS A 104 12.75 16.32 -3.21
C LYS A 104 11.26 16.18 -3.48
N ALA A 105 10.45 16.42 -2.44
CA ALA A 105 9.00 16.24 -2.53
C ALA A 105 8.32 17.07 -3.63
N LEU A 106 8.88 18.22 -4.01
CA LEU A 106 8.37 19.08 -5.08
C LEU A 106 8.65 18.51 -6.48
N GLU A 107 9.82 17.88 -6.65
CA GLU A 107 10.34 17.34 -7.91
C GLU A 107 9.92 15.88 -8.13
N ALA A 108 9.28 15.25 -7.14
CA ALA A 108 8.84 13.87 -7.24
C ALA A 108 7.76 13.69 -8.31
N GLU A 109 8.00 12.72 -9.20
CA GLU A 109 7.11 12.40 -10.30
C GLU A 109 5.96 11.51 -9.80
N ILE A 110 4.73 12.05 -9.77
CA ILE A 110 3.50 11.34 -9.37
C ILE A 110 2.54 11.08 -10.54
N TRP A 111 2.88 11.56 -11.74
CA TRP A 111 2.01 11.53 -12.92
C TRP A 111 2.43 10.49 -13.96
N THR A 112 3.66 9.97 -13.88
CA THR A 112 4.23 8.96 -14.78
C THR A 112 3.40 7.68 -14.71
N GLY A 113 3.12 7.06 -15.87
CA GLY A 113 2.34 5.83 -15.96
C GLY A 113 0.83 5.97 -15.70
N LYS A 114 0.37 7.02 -15.01
CA LYS A 114 -1.07 7.28 -14.80
C LYS A 114 -1.80 7.44 -16.13
N THR A 115 -1.21 8.18 -17.08
CA THR A 115 -1.81 8.40 -18.41
C THR A 115 -1.93 7.09 -19.19
N ALA A 116 -0.97 6.18 -19.08
CA ALA A 116 -1.02 4.87 -19.72
C ALA A 116 -2.12 4.00 -19.08
N LEU A 117 -2.20 3.99 -17.74
CA LEU A 117 -3.20 3.23 -16.99
C LEU A 117 -4.63 3.75 -17.21
N ASP A 118 -4.82 5.07 -17.29
CA ASP A 118 -6.12 5.68 -17.56
C ASP A 118 -6.56 5.48 -19.03
N ALA A 119 -5.61 5.27 -19.95
CA ALA A 119 -5.89 4.97 -21.36
C ALA A 119 -6.28 3.49 -21.59
N GLU A 120 -5.92 2.59 -20.67
CA GLU A 120 -6.36 1.20 -20.70
C GLU A 120 -7.89 1.10 -20.46
N VAL A 121 -8.63 1.00 -21.55
CA VAL A 121 -10.05 0.66 -21.51
C VAL A 121 -10.18 -0.82 -21.17
N TRP A 122 -10.40 -1.12 -19.89
CA TRP A 122 -10.69 -2.48 -19.45
C TRP A 122 -11.85 -3.07 -20.26
N PRO A 123 -11.68 -4.25 -20.90
CA PRO A 123 -12.76 -4.86 -21.64
C PRO A 123 -13.92 -5.11 -20.67
N GLY A 124 -15.09 -4.56 -20.99
CA GLY A 124 -16.31 -4.82 -20.22
C GLY A 124 -16.51 -6.34 -20.12
N VAL A 125 -16.85 -6.83 -18.92
CA VAL A 125 -17.00 -8.28 -18.70
C VAL A 125 -18.22 -8.77 -19.49
N VAL A 126 -18.01 -9.25 -20.71
CA VAL A 126 -19.07 -9.83 -21.54
C VAL A 126 -19.34 -11.24 -21.02
N ALA A 127 -20.50 -11.43 -20.41
CA ALA A 127 -20.91 -12.73 -19.88
C ALA A 127 -20.83 -13.80 -20.98
N LYS A 128 -19.88 -14.73 -20.84
CA LYS A 128 -19.67 -15.83 -21.78
C LYS A 128 -20.78 -16.88 -21.64
N ASN A 129 -21.25 -17.10 -20.40
CA ASN A 129 -22.19 -18.16 -20.06
C ASN A 129 -23.48 -17.62 -19.42
N TRP A 130 -24.54 -18.43 -19.46
CA TRP A 130 -25.82 -18.10 -18.84
C TRP A 130 -25.72 -17.96 -17.30
N LEU A 131 -24.82 -18.71 -16.65
CA LEU A 131 -24.54 -18.60 -15.22
C LEU A 131 -23.92 -17.25 -14.87
N GLU A 132 -22.98 -16.75 -15.67
CA GLU A 132 -22.41 -15.41 -15.50
C GLU A 132 -23.48 -14.33 -15.71
N ARG A 133 -24.36 -14.50 -16.70
CA ARG A 133 -25.53 -13.61 -16.88
C ARG A 133 -26.43 -13.60 -15.65
N ALA A 134 -26.75 -14.75 -15.09
CA ALA A 134 -27.56 -14.85 -13.87
C ALA A 134 -26.86 -14.21 -12.66
N TRP A 135 -25.55 -14.44 -12.51
CA TRP A 135 -24.73 -13.81 -11.49
C TRP A 135 -24.72 -12.27 -11.60
N TYR A 136 -24.57 -11.73 -12.82
CA TYR A 136 -24.64 -10.28 -13.06
C TYR A 136 -26.02 -9.70 -12.77
N GLN A 137 -27.11 -10.42 -13.05
CA GLN A 137 -28.45 -9.99 -12.70
C GLN A 137 -28.64 -9.92 -11.17
N ILE A 138 -28.14 -10.91 -10.43
CA ILE A 138 -28.19 -10.91 -8.96
C ILE A 138 -27.36 -9.76 -8.39
N ALA A 139 -26.14 -9.55 -8.91
CA ALA A 139 -25.28 -8.44 -8.50
C ALA A 139 -25.92 -7.07 -8.80
N TYR A 140 -26.58 -6.92 -9.96
CA TYR A 140 -27.28 -5.70 -10.35
C TYR A 140 -28.47 -5.40 -9.45
N LEU A 141 -29.24 -6.43 -9.09
CA LEU A 141 -30.36 -6.33 -8.13
C LEU A 141 -29.87 -5.94 -6.73
N GLY A 142 -28.73 -6.47 -6.28
CA GLY A 142 -28.10 -6.07 -5.01
C GLY A 142 -27.74 -4.57 -4.99
N LYS A 143 -27.17 -4.05 -6.09
CA LYS A 143 -26.85 -2.62 -6.24
C LYS A 143 -28.10 -1.73 -6.25
N LEU A 144 -29.18 -2.19 -6.86
CA LEU A 144 -30.49 -1.51 -6.87
C LEU A 144 -31.18 -1.52 -5.49
N GLN A 145 -31.00 -2.57 -4.70
CA GLN A 145 -31.57 -2.64 -3.37
C GLN A 145 -30.84 -1.68 -2.41
N HIS A 146 -29.51 -1.61 -2.50
CA HIS A 146 -28.72 -0.68 -1.68
C HIS A 146 -29.04 0.79 -1.95
N SER A 147 -29.29 1.18 -3.20
CA SER A 147 -29.66 2.55 -3.55
C SER A 147 -31.08 2.91 -3.11
N ARG A 148 -32.03 1.98 -3.19
CA ARG A 148 -33.40 2.15 -2.69
C ARG A 148 -33.47 2.25 -1.16
N LEU A 149 -32.68 1.45 -0.45
CA LEU A 149 -32.57 1.52 1.02
C LEU A 149 -31.93 2.83 1.48
N ARG A 150 -30.91 3.33 0.76
CA ARG A 150 -30.30 4.64 1.04
C ARG A 150 -31.28 5.79 0.88
N LYS A 151 -32.08 5.80 -0.20
CA LYS A 151 -33.12 6.82 -0.43
C LYS A 151 -34.26 6.74 0.60
N ARG A 152 -34.71 5.53 0.98
CA ARG A 152 -35.72 5.34 2.03
C ARG A 152 -35.23 5.72 3.43
N GLY A 153 -33.97 5.45 3.75
CA GLY A 153 -33.35 5.89 5.01
C GLY A 153 -33.22 7.41 5.09
N LEU A 154 -32.75 8.05 4.03
CA LEU A 154 -32.62 9.52 3.95
C LEU A 154 -33.98 10.24 4.03
N SER A 155 -35.03 9.70 3.41
CA SER A 155 -36.38 10.31 3.46
C SER A 155 -37.06 10.16 4.82
N ARG A 156 -36.76 9.11 5.60
CA ARG A 156 -37.24 8.97 6.99
C ARG A 156 -36.53 9.91 7.96
N LEU A 157 -35.26 10.23 7.70
CA LEU A 157 -34.50 11.19 8.50
C LEU A 157 -34.87 12.65 8.19
N ALA A 158 -35.34 12.95 6.97
CA ALA A 158 -35.80 14.28 6.59
C ALA A 158 -37.26 14.59 7.03
N ALA A 159 -37.99 13.58 7.50
CA ALA A 159 -39.38 13.69 7.96
C ALA A 159 -39.54 13.63 9.49
N ALA A 160 -38.42 13.61 10.23
CA ALA A 160 -38.34 13.66 11.69
C ALA A 160 -37.67 14.96 12.12
#